data_AF-A0AA47AA14-F1
#
_entry.id   AF-A0AA47AA14-F1
#
_cell.length_a   1.000
_cell.length_b   1.000
_cell.length_c   1.000
_cell.angle_alpha   90.00
_cell.angle_beta   90.00
_cell.angle_gamma   90.00
#
_symmetry.space_group_name_H-M   'P 1'
#
loop_
_entity.id
_entity.type
_entity.pdbx_description
1 polymer ?
#
loop_
_entity_poly.entity_id
_entity_poly.type
_entity_poly.pdbx_seq_one_letter_code
_entity_poly.pdbx_strand_id
1 'polypeptide(L)'
;MKFVVPYLRVVAGMFAAITLWLAIVEVLNGNPADAILFLAFAAGLGYLAIGKPLRDRRRRIKVEQDAIAARAEAGHRAFLAGDVHAAMAPPPEPSKPPRIRRGVVIAAAVAGLFVLMGIISDISDGLDSPTKDDVSTTPRAAAPTTTTPYATSAATTARTVAPEATPATRISTTQVAAVASTAVMPNVVCMDLQAAQDTIQAAGVFYSTSVDATGQGRAQVWDRNWVVVDQTPSVGASIGEGDPVLSVLKEDEFSGC
;
A
#
# COMPACT_ATOMS: atom_id res chain seq x y z
N MET A 1 21.62 17.07 -25.58
CA MET A 1 21.49 17.18 -24.10
C MET A 1 20.07 17.52 -23.60
N LYS A 2 19.34 18.49 -24.18
CA LYS A 2 17.99 18.92 -23.70
C LYS A 2 16.93 17.80 -23.63
N PHE A 3 17.07 16.75 -24.45
CA PHE A 3 16.14 15.60 -24.46
C PHE A 3 16.39 14.56 -23.36
N VAL A 4 17.59 14.55 -22.76
CA VAL A 4 17.99 13.58 -21.73
C VAL A 4 17.61 14.07 -20.33
N VAL A 5 17.61 15.38 -20.12
CA VAL A 5 17.31 16.03 -18.84
C VAL A 5 16.00 15.57 -18.19
N PRO A 6 14.87 15.36 -18.92
CA PRO A 6 13.64 14.85 -18.32
C PRO A 6 13.79 13.42 -17.77
N TYR A 7 14.48 12.54 -18.49
CA TYR A 7 14.71 11.16 -18.08
C TYR A 7 15.68 11.07 -16.90
N LEU A 8 16.72 11.90 -16.89
CA LEU A 8 17.65 11.99 -15.76
C LEU A 8 16.95 12.38 -14.44
N ARG A 9 15.91 13.22 -14.51
CA ARG A 9 15.09 13.59 -13.34
C ARG A 9 14.20 12.44 -12.87
N VAL A 10 13.66 11.65 -13.80
CA VAL A 10 12.90 10.44 -13.47
C VAL A 10 13.80 9.46 -12.73
N VAL A 11 15.01 9.24 -13.24
CA VAL A 11 16.01 8.38 -12.59
C VAL A 11 16.41 8.94 -11.21
N ALA A 12 16.65 10.24 -11.09
CA ALA A 12 16.94 10.86 -9.79
C ALA A 12 15.77 10.70 -8.79
N GLY A 13 14.53 10.80 -9.26
CA GLY A 13 13.33 10.57 -8.44
C GLY A 13 13.19 9.11 -8.00
N MET A 14 13.53 8.16 -8.88
CA MET A 14 13.58 6.73 -8.56
C MET A 14 14.58 6.45 -7.44
N PHE A 15 15.82 6.94 -7.57
CA PHE A 15 16.82 6.78 -6.52
C PHE A 15 16.42 7.48 -5.22
N ALA A 16 15.80 8.66 -5.29
CA ALA A 16 15.29 9.35 -4.10
C ALA A 16 14.29 8.48 -3.32
N ALA A 17 13.38 7.80 -4.03
CA ALA A 17 12.40 6.92 -3.43
C ALA A 17 13.03 5.64 -2.83
N ILE A 18 14.01 5.05 -3.50
CA ILE A 18 14.78 3.90 -2.97
C ILE A 18 15.54 4.30 -1.71
N THR A 19 16.24 5.44 -1.72
CA THR A 19 16.98 5.92 -0.55
C THR A 19 16.04 6.29 0.61
N LEU A 20 14.83 6.77 0.31
CA LEU A 20 13.83 7.04 1.33
C LEU A 20 13.31 5.74 1.96
N TRP A 21 13.09 4.70 1.15
CA TRP A 21 12.74 3.38 1.65
C TRP A 21 13.83 2.81 2.57
N LEU A 22 15.09 2.86 2.13
CA LEU A 22 16.24 2.44 2.96
C LEU A 22 16.31 3.21 4.28
N ALA A 23 16.06 4.52 4.26
CA ALA A 23 16.01 5.30 5.51
C ALA A 23 14.95 4.78 6.49
N ILE A 24 13.78 4.34 5.99
CA ILE A 24 12.71 3.77 6.81
C ILE A 24 13.16 2.43 7.41
N VAL A 25 13.78 1.57 6.59
CA VAL A 25 14.32 0.28 7.04
C VAL A 25 15.33 0.49 8.19
N GLU A 26 16.23 1.48 8.10
CA GLU A 26 17.21 1.71 9.16
C GLU A 26 16.63 2.34 10.44
N VAL A 27 15.55 3.10 10.33
CA VAL A 27 14.79 3.52 11.51
C VAL A 27 14.19 2.31 12.21
N LEU A 28 13.62 1.36 11.46
CA LEU A 28 13.03 0.14 12.01
C LEU A 28 14.09 -0.79 12.62
N ASN A 29 15.28 -0.85 12.02
CA ASN A 29 16.43 -1.63 12.53
C ASN A 29 17.14 -0.97 13.73
N GLY A 30 16.69 0.21 14.17
CA GLY A 30 17.26 0.90 15.34
C GLY A 30 18.58 1.63 15.07
N ASN A 31 18.90 1.94 13.80
CA ASN A 31 20.11 2.65 13.40
C ASN A 31 19.80 4.07 12.85
N PRO A 32 19.48 5.04 13.73
CA PRO A 32 19.02 6.36 13.29
C PRO A 32 20.10 7.20 12.62
N ALA A 33 21.39 6.93 12.86
CA ALA A 33 22.50 7.68 12.27
C ALA A 33 22.54 7.50 10.75
N ASP A 34 22.44 6.24 10.29
CA ASP A 34 22.43 5.92 8.86
C ASP A 34 21.12 6.35 8.21
N ALA A 35 19.99 6.24 8.92
CA ALA A 35 18.71 6.76 8.45
C ALA A 35 18.74 8.27 8.13
N ILE A 36 19.39 9.09 8.99
CA ILE A 36 19.53 10.53 8.76
C ILE A 36 20.34 10.80 7.49
N LEU A 37 21.41 10.03 7.25
CA LEU A 37 22.22 10.16 6.04
C LEU A 37 21.37 9.85 4.79
N PHE A 38 20.62 8.75 4.82
CA PHE A 38 19.75 8.37 3.71
C PHE A 38 18.62 9.39 3.46
N LEU A 39 18.03 9.96 4.52
CA LEU A 39 17.05 11.04 4.40
C LEU A 39 17.64 12.30 3.74
N ALA A 40 18.87 12.66 4.09
CA ALA A 40 19.55 13.80 3.47
C ALA A 40 19.79 13.56 1.96
N PHE A 41 20.22 12.36 1.58
CA PHE A 41 20.36 11.98 0.17
C PHE A 41 19.02 11.96 -0.56
N ALA A 42 17.98 11.38 0.04
CA ALA A 42 16.63 11.35 -0.52
C ALA A 42 16.08 12.77 -0.74
N ALA A 43 16.30 13.67 0.21
CA ALA A 43 15.91 15.08 0.09
C ALA A 43 16.68 15.79 -1.04
N GLY A 44 17.99 15.56 -1.16
CA GLY A 44 18.82 16.14 -2.22
C GLY A 44 18.41 15.66 -3.63
N LEU A 45 18.22 14.35 -3.80
CA LEU A 45 17.79 13.74 -5.06
C LEU A 45 16.35 14.12 -5.41
N GLY A 46 15.44 14.13 -4.42
CA GLY A 46 14.07 14.57 -4.57
C GLY A 46 13.98 16.04 -4.99
N TYR A 47 14.80 16.90 -4.40
CA TYR A 47 14.90 18.30 -4.80
C TYR A 47 15.38 18.46 -6.24
N LEU A 48 16.35 17.65 -6.69
CA LEU A 48 16.83 17.68 -8.07
C LEU A 48 15.78 17.19 -9.08
N ALA A 49 15.07 16.12 -8.72
CA ALA A 49 14.04 15.51 -9.56
C ALA A 49 12.83 16.44 -9.74
N ILE A 50 12.37 17.07 -8.64
CA ILE A 50 11.08 17.78 -8.59
C ILE A 50 11.24 19.31 -8.61
N GLY A 51 12.42 19.85 -8.27
CA GLY A 51 12.62 21.29 -8.03
C GLY A 51 12.41 22.22 -9.24
N LYS A 52 12.75 21.80 -10.46
CA LYS A 52 12.40 22.55 -11.68
C LYS A 52 10.93 22.40 -12.08
N PRO A 53 10.35 21.18 -12.20
CA PRO A 53 8.94 21.04 -12.59
C PRO A 53 7.98 21.71 -11.59
N LEU A 54 8.27 21.73 -10.29
CA LEU A 54 7.46 22.47 -9.31
C LEU A 54 7.53 23.98 -9.51
N ARG A 55 8.73 24.55 -9.74
CA ARG A 55 8.89 25.97 -10.02
C ARG A 55 8.19 26.37 -11.32
N ASP A 56 8.30 25.55 -12.35
CA ASP A 56 7.61 25.77 -13.61
C ASP A 56 6.09 25.71 -13.43
N ARG A 57 5.58 24.76 -12.64
CA ARG A 57 4.15 24.67 -12.30
C ARG A 57 3.65 25.89 -11.52
N ARG A 58 4.42 26.37 -10.52
CA ARG A 58 4.08 27.60 -9.79
C ARG A 58 4.05 28.82 -10.70
N ARG A 59 5.02 28.95 -11.62
CA ARG A 59 5.03 30.02 -12.63
C ARG A 59 3.79 29.97 -13.52
N ARG A 60 3.35 28.78 -13.94
CA ARG A 60 2.12 28.61 -14.74
C ARG A 60 0.88 29.09 -14.01
N ILE A 61 0.70 28.63 -12.76
CA ILE A 61 -0.44 29.02 -11.94
C ILE A 61 -0.45 30.54 -11.75
N LYS A 62 0.71 31.14 -11.50
CA LYS A 62 0.82 32.60 -11.40
C LYS A 62 0.44 33.31 -12.70
N VAL A 63 0.91 32.84 -13.86
CA VAL A 63 0.53 33.41 -15.17
C VAL A 63 -0.97 33.26 -15.44
N GLU A 64 -1.58 32.13 -15.06
CA GLU A 64 -3.03 31.94 -15.18
C GLU A 64 -3.82 32.87 -14.26
N GLN A 65 -3.37 33.05 -13.01
CA GLN A 65 -3.94 33.99 -12.05
C GLN A 65 -3.80 35.44 -12.53
N ASP A 66 -2.61 35.84 -13.00
CA ASP A 66 -2.34 37.16 -13.56
C ASP A 66 -3.19 37.41 -14.81
N ALA A 67 -3.41 36.40 -15.65
CA ALA A 67 -4.31 36.49 -16.80
C ALA A 67 -5.77 36.67 -16.37
N ILE A 68 -6.24 35.98 -15.33
CA ILE A 68 -7.59 36.18 -14.78
C ILE A 68 -7.74 37.60 -14.19
N ALA A 69 -6.73 38.06 -13.44
CA ALA A 69 -6.72 39.39 -12.87
C ALA A 69 -6.73 40.48 -13.96
N ALA A 70 -5.92 40.32 -15.01
CA ALA A 70 -5.89 41.23 -16.15
C ALA A 70 -7.24 41.29 -16.90
N ARG A 71 -7.96 40.15 -17.00
CA ARG A 71 -9.31 40.11 -17.58
C ARG A 71 -10.31 40.89 -16.72
N ALA A 72 -10.28 40.70 -15.41
CA ALA A 72 -11.14 41.42 -14.48
C ALA A 72 -10.85 42.94 -14.51
N GLU A 73 -9.58 43.32 -14.55
CA GLU A 73 -9.16 44.73 -14.63
C GLU A 73 -9.55 45.37 -15.97
N ALA A 74 -9.40 44.67 -17.10
CA ALA A 74 -9.79 45.16 -18.41
C ALA A 74 -11.30 45.44 -18.50
N GLY A 75 -12.13 44.51 -18.02
CA GLY A 75 -13.59 44.71 -17.96
C GLY A 75 -13.99 45.85 -17.03
N HIS A 76 -13.34 45.95 -15.86
CA HIS A 76 -13.57 47.05 -14.93
C HIS A 76 -13.18 48.41 -15.51
N ARG A 77 -12.01 48.50 -16.17
CA ARG A 77 -11.54 49.73 -16.84
C ARG A 77 -12.48 50.15 -17.97
N ALA A 78 -12.97 49.22 -18.79
CA ALA A 78 -13.92 49.49 -19.86
C ALA A 78 -15.28 49.96 -19.32
N PHE A 79 -15.76 49.35 -18.22
CA PHE A 79 -16.97 49.78 -17.53
C PHE A 79 -16.85 51.23 -17.02
N LEU A 80 -15.74 51.59 -16.37
CA LEU A 80 -15.48 52.94 -15.89
C LEU A 80 -15.37 53.97 -17.04
N ALA A 81 -14.94 53.54 -18.22
CA ALA A 81 -14.85 54.39 -19.41
C ALA A 81 -16.20 54.57 -20.13
N GLY A 82 -17.27 53.90 -19.68
CA GLY A 82 -18.60 53.94 -20.32
C GLY A 82 -18.70 53.11 -21.60
N ASP A 83 -17.66 52.37 -21.98
CA ASP A 83 -17.66 51.49 -23.15
C ASP A 83 -18.19 50.10 -22.79
N VAL A 84 -19.52 49.97 -22.84
CA VAL A 84 -20.25 48.74 -22.54
C VAL A 84 -19.92 47.60 -23.51
N HIS A 85 -19.48 47.92 -24.73
CA HIS A 85 -19.15 46.94 -25.75
C HIS A 85 -17.76 46.34 -25.51
N ALA A 86 -16.78 47.17 -25.13
CA ALA A 86 -15.46 46.69 -24.72
C ALA A 86 -15.50 45.93 -23.39
N ALA A 87 -16.39 46.31 -22.47
CA ALA A 87 -16.57 45.60 -21.19
C ALA A 87 -17.09 44.16 -21.36
N MET A 88 -17.82 43.89 -22.45
CA MET A 88 -18.39 42.57 -22.78
C MET A 88 -17.55 41.78 -23.80
N ALA A 89 -16.43 42.33 -24.28
CA ALA A 89 -15.59 41.66 -25.27
C ALA A 89 -14.96 40.38 -24.67
N PRO A 90 -14.86 39.29 -25.46
CA PRO A 90 -14.30 38.05 -24.96
C PRO A 90 -12.84 38.25 -24.56
N PRO A 91 -12.45 37.84 -23.33
CA PRO A 91 -11.13 38.09 -22.82
C PRO A 91 -10.03 37.37 -23.62
N PRO A 92 -8.76 37.85 -23.57
CA PRO A 92 -7.65 37.17 -24.22
C PRO A 92 -7.50 35.73 -23.71
N GLU A 93 -7.30 34.78 -24.62
CA GLU A 93 -7.23 33.35 -24.29
C GLU A 93 -5.99 33.04 -23.43
N PRO A 94 -6.10 32.11 -22.45
CA PRO A 94 -4.96 31.71 -21.65
C PRO A 94 -3.90 31.01 -22.51
N SER A 95 -2.62 31.21 -22.19
CA SER A 95 -1.54 30.53 -22.91
C SER A 95 -1.66 29.01 -22.74
N LYS A 96 -1.73 28.26 -23.85
CA LYS A 96 -1.85 26.80 -23.84
C LYS A 96 -0.64 26.15 -23.14
N PRO A 97 -0.85 25.21 -22.19
CA PRO A 97 0.28 24.54 -21.55
C PRO A 97 1.07 23.72 -22.59
N PRO A 98 2.41 23.71 -22.50
CA PRO A 98 3.27 22.89 -23.34
C PRO A 98 3.02 21.43 -23.00
N ARG A 99 2.92 20.61 -24.05
CA ARG A 99 2.63 19.19 -23.92
C ARG A 99 3.82 18.44 -23.32
N ILE A 100 3.57 17.69 -22.25
CA ILE A 100 4.54 16.75 -21.69
C ILE A 100 4.73 15.62 -22.71
N ARG A 101 5.97 15.16 -22.88
CA ARG A 101 6.27 14.05 -23.79
C ARG A 101 5.77 12.75 -23.19
N ARG A 102 4.98 11.99 -23.95
CA ARG A 102 4.43 10.69 -23.53
C ARG A 102 5.51 9.73 -23.01
N GLY A 103 6.70 9.72 -23.63
CA GLY A 103 7.83 8.89 -23.18
C GLY A 103 8.33 9.19 -21.77
N VAL A 104 8.21 10.43 -21.29
CA VAL A 104 8.60 10.80 -19.91
C VAL A 104 7.56 10.29 -18.91
N VAL A 105 6.28 10.33 -19.27
CA VAL A 105 5.19 9.78 -18.44
C VAL A 105 5.33 8.28 -18.30
N ILE A 106 5.60 7.58 -19.41
CA ILE A 106 5.85 6.13 -19.41
C ILE A 106 7.09 5.80 -18.57
N ALA A 107 8.20 6.51 -18.75
CA ALA A 107 9.40 6.28 -17.95
C ALA A 107 9.18 6.51 -16.45
N ALA A 108 8.40 7.52 -16.07
CA ALA A 108 8.04 7.77 -14.67
C ALA A 108 7.14 6.65 -14.10
N ALA A 109 6.18 6.16 -14.88
CA ALA A 109 5.34 5.04 -14.48
C ALA A 109 6.15 3.74 -14.29
N VAL A 110 7.05 3.44 -15.23
CA VAL A 110 7.95 2.28 -15.14
C VAL A 110 8.87 2.40 -13.93
N ALA A 111 9.51 3.55 -13.71
CA ALA A 111 10.36 3.78 -12.56
C ALA A 111 9.58 3.62 -11.24
N GLY A 112 8.35 4.15 -11.16
CA GLY A 112 7.48 3.97 -10.00
C GLY A 112 7.13 2.52 -9.74
N LEU A 113 6.82 1.75 -10.79
CA LEU A 113 6.56 0.31 -10.69
C LEU A 113 7.79 -0.47 -10.20
N PHE A 114 8.99 -0.15 -10.69
CA PHE A 114 10.23 -0.79 -10.23
C PHE A 114 10.50 -0.53 -8.74
N VAL A 115 10.33 0.71 -8.29
CA VAL A 115 10.48 1.06 -6.87
C VAL A 115 9.44 0.32 -6.04
N LEU A 116 8.18 0.31 -6.47
CA LEU A 116 7.10 -0.40 -5.77
C LEU A 116 7.38 -1.89 -5.68
N MET A 117 7.84 -2.51 -6.78
CA MET A 117 8.19 -3.93 -6.81
C MET A 117 9.35 -4.25 -5.85
N GLY A 118 10.37 -3.38 -5.80
CA GLY A 118 11.47 -3.51 -4.86
C GLY A 118 11.02 -3.44 -3.40
N ILE A 119 10.15 -2.49 -3.06
CA ILE A 119 9.58 -2.36 -1.71
C ILE A 119 8.75 -3.60 -1.34
N ILE A 120 7.87 -4.06 -2.24
CA ILE A 120 7.03 -5.24 -1.98
C ILE A 120 7.89 -6.49 -1.79
N SER A 121 8.93 -6.66 -2.62
CA SER A 121 9.86 -7.80 -2.50
C SER A 121 10.60 -7.79 -1.17
N ASP A 122 11.10 -6.63 -0.74
CA ASP A 122 11.82 -6.45 0.54
C ASP A 122 10.92 -6.75 1.75
N ILE A 123 9.65 -6.35 1.70
CA ILE A 123 8.68 -6.67 2.75
C ILE A 123 8.30 -8.16 2.74
N SER A 124 8.26 -8.80 1.56
CA SER A 124 7.84 -10.20 1.41
C SER A 124 8.91 -11.21 1.83
N ASP A 125 10.20 -10.87 1.68
CA ASP A 125 11.34 -11.72 2.09
C ASP A 125 11.41 -11.91 3.62
N GLY A 126 10.70 -11.08 4.39
CA GLY A 126 10.54 -11.22 5.84
C GLY A 126 9.55 -12.30 6.30
N LEU A 127 8.88 -13.01 5.37
CA LEU A 127 7.89 -14.06 5.67
C LEU A 127 8.37 -15.48 5.37
N ASP A 128 9.54 -15.66 4.74
CA ASP A 128 10.09 -16.99 4.50
C ASP A 128 10.77 -17.53 5.76
N SER A 129 10.27 -18.67 6.23
CA SER A 129 10.91 -19.44 7.30
C SER A 129 12.33 -19.83 6.86
N PRO A 130 13.35 -19.73 7.73
CA PRO A 130 14.70 -20.12 7.37
C PRO A 130 14.74 -21.63 7.12
N THR A 131 14.62 -22.03 5.86
CA THR A 131 15.06 -23.34 5.42
C THR A 131 16.58 -23.31 5.55
N LYS A 132 17.07 -24.00 6.57
CA LYS A 132 18.50 -24.20 6.81
C LYS A 132 19.08 -25.01 5.64
N ASP A 133 19.53 -24.31 4.62
CA ASP A 133 20.47 -24.86 3.65
C ASP A 133 21.83 -24.19 3.87
N ASP A 134 22.47 -24.57 4.98
CA ASP A 134 23.91 -24.42 5.16
C ASP A 134 24.62 -25.35 4.16
N VAL A 135 24.77 -24.93 2.91
CA VAL A 135 25.77 -25.49 2.00
C VAL A 135 27.06 -24.68 2.16
N SER A 136 27.77 -24.95 3.25
CA SER A 136 29.17 -24.59 3.37
C SER A 136 30.00 -25.58 2.57
N THR A 137 30.52 -25.12 1.44
CA THR A 137 31.45 -25.87 0.59
C THR A 137 32.81 -25.92 1.28
N THR A 138 33.21 -27.09 1.79
CA THR A 138 34.62 -27.46 2.03
C THR A 138 34.74 -28.99 1.93
N PRO A 139 35.68 -29.53 1.12
CA PRO A 139 35.77 -30.97 0.89
C PRO A 139 36.49 -31.64 2.06
N ARG A 140 35.86 -32.66 2.67
CA ARG A 140 36.54 -33.55 3.63
C ARG A 140 36.42 -35.00 3.22
N ALA A 141 37.61 -35.59 3.08
CA ALA A 141 37.87 -36.95 2.64
C ALA A 141 37.38 -38.03 3.63
N ALA A 142 36.89 -39.11 2.99
CA ALA A 142 37.06 -40.53 3.30
C ALA A 142 36.78 -41.11 4.70
N ALA A 143 35.79 -42.02 4.71
CA ALA A 143 35.66 -43.27 5.47
C ALA A 143 35.26 -43.15 6.97
N PRO A 144 34.43 -44.08 7.52
CA PRO A 144 34.59 -45.53 7.40
C PRO A 144 33.33 -46.38 7.10
N THR A 145 33.69 -47.65 6.93
CA THR A 145 33.05 -48.92 6.57
C THR A 145 31.96 -49.49 7.51
N THR A 146 31.05 -50.28 6.89
CA THR A 146 30.34 -51.51 7.39
C THR A 146 29.36 -51.32 8.56
N THR A 147 28.07 -51.66 8.49
CA THR A 147 27.51 -53.04 8.38
C THR A 147 25.97 -52.98 8.13
N THR A 148 25.49 -53.95 7.35
CA THR A 148 24.14 -54.38 6.91
C THR A 148 23.09 -54.67 8.03
N PRO A 149 21.89 -55.26 7.77
CA PRO A 149 20.71 -54.78 7.00
C PRO A 149 19.35 -55.08 7.72
N TYR A 150 18.22 -54.44 7.37
CA TYR A 150 16.85 -55.01 7.39
C TYR A 150 15.87 -53.98 6.81
N ALA A 151 15.42 -54.11 5.56
CA ALA A 151 14.21 -54.80 5.10
C ALA A 151 12.88 -54.23 5.65
N THR A 152 12.07 -53.67 4.73
CA THR A 152 10.69 -54.11 4.41
C THR A 152 9.71 -52.95 4.18
N SER A 153 9.33 -52.83 2.89
CA SER A 153 7.98 -52.63 2.34
C SER A 153 7.12 -51.42 2.77
N ALA A 154 6.82 -50.57 1.78
CA ALA A 154 5.43 -50.25 1.45
C ALA A 154 5.32 -49.83 -0.03
N ALA A 155 4.59 -50.65 -0.79
CA ALA A 155 4.06 -50.33 -2.12
C ALA A 155 2.78 -49.48 -1.97
N THR A 156 2.46 -48.55 -2.87
CA THR A 156 1.40 -48.69 -3.92
C THR A 156 0.59 -47.38 -3.91
N THR A 157 0.76 -46.50 -4.90
CA THR A 157 -0.14 -46.26 -6.06
C THR A 157 -1.37 -45.38 -5.80
N ALA A 158 -1.42 -44.22 -6.49
CA ALA A 158 -2.54 -43.73 -7.34
C ALA A 158 -2.18 -42.30 -7.80
N ARG A 159 -1.72 -42.03 -9.04
CA ARG A 159 -2.43 -41.96 -10.34
C ARG A 159 -3.57 -40.92 -10.40
N THR A 160 -3.20 -39.76 -10.95
CA THR A 160 -3.79 -39.04 -12.11
C THR A 160 -5.27 -38.64 -12.06
N VAL A 161 -5.51 -37.31 -12.13
CA VAL A 161 -6.45 -36.74 -13.13
C VAL A 161 -6.08 -35.30 -13.50
N ALA A 162 -5.99 -35.08 -14.81
CA ALA A 162 -6.08 -33.82 -15.55
C ALA A 162 -6.55 -34.20 -16.97
N PRO A 163 -7.07 -33.30 -17.83
CA PRO A 163 -7.76 -32.02 -17.60
C PRO A 163 -9.06 -31.87 -18.46
N GLU A 164 -9.66 -30.67 -18.41
CA GLU A 164 -10.27 -29.94 -19.55
C GLU A 164 -11.73 -30.23 -19.97
N ALA A 165 -12.59 -29.19 -19.87
CA ALA A 165 -13.30 -28.57 -21.02
C ALA A 165 -14.46 -27.63 -20.58
N THR A 166 -14.28 -26.34 -20.84
CA THR A 166 -15.32 -25.29 -21.09
C THR A 166 -15.85 -25.50 -22.53
N PRO A 167 -17.05 -25.06 -23.02
CA PRO A 167 -17.72 -23.79 -22.68
C PRO A 167 -19.28 -23.68 -22.78
N ALA A 168 -19.75 -22.46 -22.48
CA ALA A 168 -20.91 -21.74 -23.05
C ALA A 168 -22.25 -21.65 -22.25
N THR A 169 -22.35 -20.52 -21.53
CA THR A 169 -23.43 -19.49 -21.58
C THR A 169 -24.90 -19.90 -21.40
N ARG A 170 -25.51 -19.44 -20.29
CA ARG A 170 -26.74 -18.63 -20.32
C ARG A 170 -26.91 -17.82 -19.03
N ILE A 171 -27.06 -16.50 -19.21
CA ILE A 171 -27.37 -15.52 -18.17
C ILE A 171 -28.83 -15.71 -17.75
N SER A 172 -29.09 -15.81 -16.44
CA SER A 172 -30.33 -15.35 -15.82
C SER A 172 -30.07 -15.09 -14.34
N THR A 173 -30.15 -13.80 -14.01
CA THR A 173 -30.18 -13.21 -12.67
C THR A 173 -31.29 -13.87 -11.86
N THR A 174 -30.97 -14.60 -10.79
CA THR A 174 -31.86 -14.90 -9.65
C THR A 174 -31.00 -15.49 -8.53
N GLN A 175 -30.91 -14.73 -7.43
CA GLN A 175 -30.86 -15.21 -6.05
C GLN A 175 -29.98 -16.45 -5.79
N VAL A 176 -28.72 -16.21 -5.42
CA VAL A 176 -28.01 -17.17 -4.57
C VAL A 176 -28.20 -16.68 -3.14
N ALA A 177 -29.21 -17.23 -2.48
CA ALA A 177 -29.16 -17.44 -1.05
C ALA A 177 -27.87 -18.24 -0.80
N ALA A 178 -26.78 -17.53 -0.50
CA ALA A 178 -25.59 -18.15 0.04
C ALA A 178 -26.04 -18.74 1.37
N VAL A 179 -25.95 -20.06 1.46
CA VAL A 179 -26.24 -20.84 2.64
C VAL A 179 -25.30 -20.32 3.72
N ALA A 180 -25.78 -19.39 4.54
CA ALA A 180 -25.05 -18.90 5.69
C ALA A 180 -24.95 -20.09 6.65
N SER A 181 -23.80 -20.77 6.65
CA SER A 181 -23.37 -21.44 7.86
C SER A 181 -23.38 -20.36 8.93
N THR A 182 -24.34 -20.46 9.86
CA THR A 182 -24.45 -19.54 10.99
C THR A 182 -23.14 -19.58 11.75
N ALA A 183 -22.25 -18.61 11.50
CA ALA A 183 -21.00 -18.49 12.21
C ALA A 183 -21.30 -18.13 13.66
N VAL A 184 -20.47 -18.60 14.58
CA VAL A 184 -20.67 -18.42 16.02
C VAL A 184 -19.57 -17.50 16.54
N MET A 185 -19.96 -16.53 17.37
CA MET A 185 -19.04 -15.56 17.94
C MET A 185 -18.04 -16.26 18.89
N PRO A 186 -16.73 -16.24 18.58
CA PRO A 186 -15.70 -16.78 19.46
C PRO A 186 -15.47 -15.87 20.68
N ASN A 187 -14.80 -16.40 21.71
CA ASN A 187 -14.31 -15.58 22.82
C ASN A 187 -12.99 -14.93 22.44
N VAL A 188 -13.01 -13.62 22.25
CA VAL A 188 -11.87 -12.81 21.81
C VAL A 188 -11.52 -11.69 22.78
N VAL A 189 -12.17 -11.62 23.94
CA VAL A 189 -11.78 -10.71 25.02
C VAL A 189 -10.35 -11.06 25.47
N CYS A 190 -9.56 -10.04 25.80
CA CYS A 190 -8.15 -10.16 26.17
C CYS A 190 -7.19 -10.62 25.06
N MET A 191 -7.66 -10.65 23.81
CA MET A 191 -6.79 -10.83 22.64
C MET A 191 -6.40 -9.45 22.08
N ASP A 192 -5.25 -9.40 21.40
CA ASP A 192 -4.98 -8.25 20.53
C ASP A 192 -5.99 -8.20 19.38
N LEU A 193 -6.26 -7.00 18.86
CA LEU A 193 -7.32 -6.80 17.87
C LEU A 193 -7.07 -7.61 16.59
N GLN A 194 -5.83 -7.82 16.18
CA GLN A 194 -5.52 -8.63 15.00
C GLN A 194 -5.90 -10.09 15.26
N ALA A 195 -5.43 -10.66 16.38
CA ALA A 195 -5.75 -12.05 16.74
C ALA A 195 -7.26 -12.26 16.96
N ALA A 196 -7.97 -11.26 17.50
CA ALA A 196 -9.42 -11.29 17.63
C ALA A 196 -10.14 -11.33 16.27
N GLN A 197 -9.72 -10.50 15.32
CA GLN A 197 -10.27 -10.50 13.96
C GLN A 197 -9.98 -11.82 13.23
N ASP A 198 -8.75 -12.33 13.32
CA ASP A 198 -8.37 -13.61 12.72
C ASP A 198 -9.21 -14.78 13.28
N THR A 199 -9.52 -14.74 14.57
CA THR A 199 -10.36 -15.76 15.23
C THR A 199 -11.81 -15.71 14.72
N ILE A 200 -12.35 -14.50 14.49
CA ILE A 200 -13.69 -14.30 13.91
C ILE A 200 -13.72 -14.76 12.44
N GLN A 201 -12.66 -14.50 11.68
CA GLN A 201 -12.51 -14.97 10.31
C GLN A 201 -12.43 -16.50 10.24
N ALA A 202 -11.71 -17.14 11.17
CA ALA A 202 -11.68 -18.59 11.29
C ALA A 202 -13.07 -19.19 11.63
N ALA A 203 -13.93 -18.43 12.30
CA ALA A 203 -15.32 -18.82 12.57
C ALA A 203 -16.25 -18.66 11.35
N GLY A 204 -15.76 -18.07 10.24
CA GLY A 204 -16.47 -17.97 8.97
C GLY A 204 -17.04 -16.58 8.66
N VAL A 205 -16.64 -15.53 9.39
CA VAL A 205 -17.05 -14.13 9.14
C VAL A 205 -15.85 -13.32 8.67
N PHE A 206 -15.87 -12.84 7.43
CA PHE A 206 -14.71 -12.13 6.85
C PHE A 206 -14.55 -10.70 7.36
N TYR A 207 -15.64 -10.08 7.83
CA TYR A 207 -15.64 -8.68 8.23
C TYR A 207 -16.17 -8.46 9.66
N SER A 208 -15.34 -7.81 10.48
CA SER A 208 -15.69 -7.33 11.83
C SER A 208 -15.33 -5.85 11.97
N THR A 209 -16.10 -5.11 12.77
CA THR A 209 -15.87 -3.70 13.09
C THR A 209 -15.21 -3.58 14.45
N SER A 210 -14.45 -2.51 14.66
CA SER A 210 -13.87 -2.18 15.96
C SER A 210 -14.13 -0.72 16.35
N VAL A 211 -14.28 -0.49 17.65
CA VAL A 211 -14.56 0.82 18.24
C VAL A 211 -13.61 1.08 19.42
N ASP A 212 -13.12 2.30 19.53
CA ASP A 212 -12.29 2.72 20.67
C ASP A 212 -13.19 2.86 21.90
N ALA A 213 -12.98 2.01 22.91
CA ALA A 213 -13.77 1.99 24.13
C ALA A 213 -13.62 3.27 24.97
N THR A 214 -12.57 4.07 24.74
CA THR A 214 -12.44 5.40 25.35
C THR A 214 -13.42 6.43 24.77
N GLY A 215 -14.03 6.14 23.61
CA GLY A 215 -14.88 7.07 22.88
C GLY A 215 -14.12 8.19 22.14
N GLN A 216 -12.78 8.16 22.14
CA GLN A 216 -11.96 9.21 21.51
C GLN A 216 -11.87 9.09 19.98
N GLY A 217 -12.39 8.01 19.39
CA GLY A 217 -12.42 7.82 17.93
C GLY A 217 -11.03 7.77 17.30
N ARG A 218 -10.03 7.28 18.04
CA ARG A 218 -8.66 7.16 17.55
C ARG A 218 -8.59 6.12 16.42
N ALA A 219 -7.78 6.40 15.41
CA ALA A 219 -7.57 5.48 14.29
C ALA A 219 -6.73 4.27 14.76
N GLN A 220 -7.28 3.07 14.56
CA GLN A 220 -6.63 1.80 14.87
C GLN A 220 -5.75 1.41 13.66
N VAL A 221 -4.59 2.05 13.55
CA VAL A 221 -3.68 1.86 12.40
C VAL A 221 -2.81 0.62 12.57
N TRP A 222 -2.53 0.23 13.81
CA TRP A 222 -1.74 -0.95 14.14
C TRP A 222 -2.51 -1.81 15.14
N ASP A 223 -3.28 -2.76 14.62
CA ASP A 223 -4.25 -3.56 15.38
C ASP A 223 -3.62 -4.33 16.55
N ARG A 224 -2.35 -4.73 16.42
CA ARG A 224 -1.61 -5.42 17.50
C ARG A 224 -1.37 -4.55 18.75
N ASN A 225 -1.49 -3.23 18.65
CA ASN A 225 -1.35 -2.29 19.78
C ASN A 225 -2.69 -2.05 20.51
N TRP A 226 -3.73 -2.80 20.16
CA TRP A 226 -5.07 -2.67 20.72
C TRP A 226 -5.50 -3.99 21.30
N VAL A 227 -6.06 -3.95 22.51
CA VAL A 227 -6.58 -5.12 23.23
C VAL A 227 -8.10 -5.03 23.26
N VAL A 228 -8.76 -6.15 22.96
CA VAL A 228 -10.22 -6.28 23.05
C VAL A 228 -10.66 -6.35 24.50
N VAL A 229 -11.44 -5.37 24.92
CA VAL A 229 -11.98 -5.27 26.29
C VAL A 229 -13.42 -5.75 26.39
N ASP A 230 -14.16 -5.67 25.29
CA ASP A 230 -15.54 -6.14 25.21
C ASP A 230 -15.86 -6.52 23.76
N GLN A 231 -16.83 -7.41 23.59
CA GLN A 231 -17.26 -7.91 22.29
C GLN A 231 -18.78 -7.95 22.18
N THR A 232 -19.30 -7.56 21.02
CA THR A 232 -20.71 -7.66 20.68
C THR A 232 -20.84 -8.29 19.31
N PRO A 233 -21.68 -9.32 19.09
CA PRO A 233 -22.49 -10.06 20.07
C PRO A 233 -21.67 -10.83 21.13
N SER A 234 -22.34 -11.34 22.17
CA SER A 234 -21.70 -12.17 23.20
C SER A 234 -21.16 -13.49 22.62
N VAL A 235 -20.18 -14.08 23.30
CA VAL A 235 -19.66 -15.42 22.97
C VAL A 235 -20.79 -16.42 22.74
N GLY A 236 -20.69 -17.23 21.69
CA GLY A 236 -21.68 -18.25 21.35
C GLY A 236 -22.90 -17.76 20.58
N ALA A 237 -23.06 -16.45 20.37
CA ALA A 237 -24.13 -15.91 19.56
C ALA A 237 -23.88 -16.16 18.06
N SER A 238 -24.95 -16.24 17.27
CA SER A 238 -24.85 -16.28 15.81
C SER A 238 -24.43 -14.93 15.26
N ILE A 239 -23.44 -14.92 14.37
CA ILE A 239 -22.90 -13.73 13.72
C ILE A 239 -22.94 -13.88 12.19
N GLY A 240 -23.24 -12.80 11.49
CA GLY A 240 -23.07 -12.63 10.06
C GLY A 240 -21.98 -11.59 9.73
N GLU A 241 -21.88 -11.25 8.45
CA GLU A 241 -20.91 -10.26 7.97
C GLU A 241 -21.16 -8.86 8.55
N GLY A 242 -20.15 -8.30 9.23
CA GLY A 242 -20.20 -6.98 9.82
C GLY A 242 -20.98 -6.87 11.14
N ASP A 243 -21.56 -7.96 11.62
CA ASP A 243 -22.21 -8.01 12.94
C ASP A 243 -21.23 -7.92 14.12
N PRO A 244 -20.02 -8.54 14.08
CA PRO A 244 -19.08 -8.46 15.19
C PRO A 244 -18.52 -7.05 15.34
N VAL A 245 -18.75 -6.44 16.50
CA VAL A 245 -18.21 -5.17 16.94
C VAL A 245 -17.32 -5.40 18.16
N LEU A 246 -16.05 -5.04 18.04
CA LEU A 246 -15.03 -5.18 19.08
C LEU A 246 -14.74 -3.84 19.74
N SER A 247 -14.93 -3.76 21.05
CA SER A 247 -14.50 -2.60 21.84
C SER A 247 -13.05 -2.78 22.25
N VAL A 248 -12.19 -1.82 21.90
CA VAL A 248 -10.75 -1.92 22.14
C VAL A 248 -10.20 -0.75 22.94
N LEU A 249 -9.18 -1.03 23.74
CA LEU A 249 -8.29 -0.04 24.37
C LEU A 249 -6.87 -0.26 23.87
N LYS A 250 -6.01 0.76 23.97
CA LYS A 250 -4.59 0.52 23.70
C LYS A 250 -3.98 -0.39 24.77
N GLU A 251 -3.00 -1.18 24.36
CA GLU A 251 -2.29 -2.12 25.25
C GLU A 251 -1.63 -1.43 26.45
N ASP A 252 -1.17 -0.19 26.31
CA ASP A 252 -0.58 0.60 27.41
C ASP A 252 -1.62 1.20 28.38
N GLU A 253 -2.89 1.24 27.98
CA GLU A 253 -4.00 1.80 28.75
C GLU A 253 -4.84 0.71 29.46
N PHE A 254 -4.66 -0.56 29.09
CA PHE A 254 -5.45 -1.68 29.60
C PHE A 254 -4.57 -2.80 30.16
N SER A 255 -4.62 -2.98 31.47
CA SER A 255 -3.93 -4.06 32.21
C SER A 255 -4.89 -5.14 32.73
N GLY A 256 -6.10 -5.20 32.17
CA GLY A 256 -7.24 -5.95 32.73
C GLY A 256 -7.40 -7.39 32.25
N CYS A 257 -6.27 -8.05 31.95
CA CYS A 257 -6.16 -9.47 31.61
C CYS A 257 -5.02 -10.08 32.44
#